data_AF-A0A1G2ZUF9-F1
#
_entry.id   AF-A0A1G2ZUF9-F1
#
_cell.length_a   1.000
_cell.length_b   1.000
_cell.length_c   1.000
_cell.angle_alpha   90.00
_cell.angle_beta   90.00
_cell.angle_gamma   90.00
#
_symmetry.space_group_name_H-M   'P 1'
#
loop_
_entity.id
_entity.type
_entity.pdbx_description
1 polymer ?
#
loop_
_entity_poly.entity_id
_entity_poly.type
_entity_poly.pdbx_seq_one_letter_code
_entity_poly.pdbx_strand_id
1 'polypeptide(L)'
;MIRRAAATGAAIAALPATDTIKESSARALVVRTLDRSCLWHAQTPQIFRREIIVDAYRLVRRRGATATDDAQIAEMAGFPVTIVRGSPNNVKITTTADIRPPGRRI
;
A
#
# COMPACT_ATOMS: atom_id res chain seq x y z
N MET A 1 8.73 10.11 6.87
CA MET A 1 8.97 8.77 6.31
C MET A 1 10.25 8.12 6.82
N ILE A 2 11.44 8.64 6.46
CA ILE A 2 12.76 8.06 6.81
C ILE A 2 12.91 7.80 8.32
N ARG A 3 12.61 8.78 9.17
CA ARG A 3 12.68 8.63 10.64
C ARG A 3 11.82 7.48 11.18
N ARG A 4 10.66 7.22 10.56
CA ARG A 4 9.78 6.12 10.98
C ARG A 4 10.36 4.78 10.58
N ALA A 5 10.75 4.59 9.32
CA ALA A 5 11.42 3.37 8.87
C ALA A 5 12.73 3.11 9.63
N ALA A 6 13.48 4.16 9.99
CA ALA A 6 14.66 4.03 10.84
C ALA A 6 14.32 3.48 12.23
N ALA A 7 13.18 3.88 12.82
CA ALA A 7 12.75 3.39 14.12
C ALA A 7 12.10 1.98 14.07
N THR A 8 11.30 1.70 13.04
CA THR A 8 10.45 0.49 12.97
C THR A 8 10.95 -0.57 12.01
N GLY A 9 11.99 -0.29 11.25
CA GLY A 9 12.54 -1.19 10.23
C GLY A 9 11.88 -1.06 8.87
N ALA A 10 10.55 -0.92 8.81
CA ALA A 10 9.82 -0.75 7.56
C ALA A 10 8.66 0.23 7.72
N ALA A 11 8.42 1.02 6.69
CA ALA A 11 7.26 1.90 6.64
C ALA A 11 6.79 2.19 5.20
N ILE A 12 5.48 2.43 5.04
CA ILE A 12 4.88 2.95 3.80
C ILE A 12 4.22 4.32 4.01
N ALA A 13 4.20 5.14 2.95
CA ALA A 13 3.30 6.28 2.88
C ALA A 13 1.89 5.79 2.52
N ALA A 14 0.84 6.29 3.17
CA ALA A 14 -0.53 5.92 2.81
C ALA A 14 -1.54 7.01 3.19
N LEU A 15 -2.70 7.02 2.53
CA LEU A 15 -3.84 7.88 2.85
C LEU A 15 -4.99 7.05 3.42
N PRO A 16 -5.75 7.54 4.40
CA PRO A 16 -6.93 6.82 4.88
C PRO A 16 -7.96 6.69 3.75
N ALA A 17 -8.67 5.56 3.70
CA ALA A 17 -9.75 5.37 2.74
C ALA A 17 -10.90 6.37 3.01
N THR A 18 -11.32 7.10 1.98
CA THR A 18 -12.45 8.03 2.06
C THR A 18 -13.76 7.35 1.69
N ASP A 19 -13.68 6.45 0.71
CA ASP A 19 -14.82 5.79 0.11
C ASP A 19 -15.23 4.54 0.88
N THR A 20 -16.47 4.11 0.68
CA THR A 20 -16.95 2.84 1.23
C THR A 20 -16.38 1.68 0.41
N ILE A 21 -15.60 0.81 1.04
CA ILE A 21 -14.99 -0.35 0.36
C ILE A 21 -15.85 -1.59 0.62
N LYS A 22 -16.15 -2.33 -0.45
CA LYS A 22 -16.87 -3.60 -0.41
C LYS A 22 -15.92 -4.73 -0.76
N GLU A 23 -15.98 -5.81 0.00
CA GLU A 23 -15.40 -7.09 -0.42
C GLU A 23 -16.44 -7.84 -1.23
N SER A 24 -16.05 -8.32 -2.42
CA SER A 24 -16.92 -9.07 -3.31
C SER A 24 -16.46 -10.51 -3.48
N SER A 25 -17.42 -11.38 -3.81
CA SER A 25 -17.13 -12.73 -4.28
C SER A 25 -16.71 -12.72 -5.76
N ALA A 26 -16.19 -13.85 -6.25
CA ALA A 26 -15.87 -14.04 -7.67
C ALA A 26 -17.06 -13.83 -8.63
N ARG A 27 -18.31 -13.83 -8.11
CA ARG A 27 -19.54 -13.57 -8.89
C ARG A 27 -20.04 -12.12 -8.77
N ALA A 28 -19.19 -11.20 -8.34
CA ALA A 28 -19.51 -9.78 -8.12
C ALA A 28 -20.64 -9.51 -7.11
N LEU A 29 -20.91 -10.46 -6.20
CA LEU A 29 -21.84 -10.26 -5.09
C LEU A 29 -21.09 -9.68 -3.88
N VAL A 30 -21.67 -8.68 -3.23
CA VAL A 30 -21.13 -8.08 -2.00
C VAL A 30 -21.13 -9.13 -0.89
N VAL A 31 -19.93 -9.44 -0.36
CA VAL A 31 -19.72 -10.34 0.78
C VAL A 31 -19.83 -9.55 2.08
N ARG A 32 -19.15 -8.40 2.16
CA ARG A 32 -19.24 -7.49 3.30
C ARG A 32 -18.80 -6.08 2.96
N THR A 33 -19.17 -5.15 3.84
CA THR A 33 -18.60 -3.79 3.86
C THR A 33 -17.44 -3.78 4.83
N LEU A 34 -16.27 -3.31 4.37
CA LEU A 34 -15.09 -3.21 5.23
C LEU A 34 -15.15 -1.95 6.11
N ASP A 35 -14.66 -2.03 7.34
CA ASP A 35 -14.54 -0.86 8.20
C ASP A 35 -13.42 0.06 7.69
N ARG A 36 -13.83 1.15 7.03
CA ARG A 36 -12.92 2.15 6.45
C ARG A 36 -11.98 2.79 7.47
N SER A 37 -12.30 2.79 8.76
CA SER A 37 -11.45 3.40 9.79
C SER A 37 -10.06 2.75 9.88
N CYS A 38 -9.96 1.49 9.43
CA CYS A 38 -8.73 0.71 9.41
C CYS A 38 -8.12 0.56 8.00
N LEU A 39 -8.68 1.20 6.97
CA LEU A 39 -8.26 1.00 5.58
C LEU A 39 -7.47 2.19 5.05
N TRP A 40 -6.43 1.87 4.27
CA TRP A 40 -5.49 2.86 3.74
C TRP A 40 -5.16 2.58 2.28
N HIS A 41 -5.06 3.63 1.48
CA HIS A 41 -4.50 3.60 0.14
C HIS A 41 -2.98 3.76 0.24
N ALA A 42 -2.26 2.66 0.00
CA ALA A 42 -0.80 2.68 -0.05
C ALA A 42 -0.30 3.59 -1.17
N GLN A 43 0.76 4.35 -0.87
CA GLN A 43 1.49 5.21 -1.78
C GLN A 43 2.98 4.82 -1.76
N THR A 44 3.73 5.28 -2.77
CA THR A 44 5.20 5.36 -2.70
C THR A 44 5.59 6.74 -2.17
N PRO A 45 6.72 6.92 -1.46
CA PRO A 45 7.76 5.93 -1.20
C PRO A 45 7.39 4.90 -0.12
N GLN A 46 7.92 3.70 -0.30
CA GLN A 46 8.01 2.66 0.71
C GLN A 46 9.48 2.58 1.14
N ILE A 47 9.76 2.53 2.44
CA ILE A 47 11.13 2.56 2.97
C ILE A 47 11.33 1.40 3.92
N PHE A 48 12.39 0.64 3.66
CA PHE A 48 12.77 -0.54 4.42
C PHE A 48 14.25 -0.45 4.81
N ARG A 49 14.60 -0.99 5.98
CA ARG A 49 15.97 -1.37 6.27
C ARG A 49 16.38 -2.46 5.28
N ARG A 50 17.63 -2.39 4.83
CA ARG A 50 18.14 -3.26 3.78
C ARG A 50 18.04 -4.74 4.18
N GLU A 51 18.37 -5.05 5.44
CA GLU A 51 18.42 -6.42 5.94
C GLU A 51 17.02 -7.05 5.92
N ILE A 52 16.01 -6.28 6.35
CA ILE A 52 14.60 -6.69 6.35
C ILE A 52 14.12 -7.03 4.94
N ILE A 53 14.31 -6.12 3.99
CA ILE A 53 13.76 -6.33 2.65
C ILE A 53 14.50 -7.47 1.92
N VAL A 54 15.82 -7.57 2.07
CA VAL A 54 16.61 -8.65 1.46
C VAL A 54 16.18 -10.02 2.01
N ASP A 55 16.02 -10.15 3.32
CA ASP A 55 15.61 -11.42 3.93
C ASP A 55 14.15 -11.78 3.62
N ALA A 56 13.28 -10.78 3.53
CA ALA A 56 11.90 -10.95 3.10
C ALA A 56 11.82 -11.52 1.67
N TYR A 57 12.54 -10.91 0.73
CA TYR A 57 12.63 -11.40 -0.65
C TYR A 57 13.16 -12.84 -0.72
N ARG A 58 14.21 -13.17 0.04
CA ARG A 58 14.74 -14.55 0.08
C ARG A 58 13.70 -15.54 0.55
N LEU A 59 12.95 -15.22 1.61
CA LEU A 59 11.93 -16.09 2.17
C LEU A 59 10.73 -16.28 1.23
N VAL A 60 10.19 -15.19 0.69
CA VAL A 60 9.04 -15.23 -0.23
C VAL A 60 9.40 -15.98 -1.51
N ARG A 61 10.61 -15.78 -2.06
CA ARG A 61 11.10 -16.56 -3.21
C ARG A 61 11.18 -18.05 -2.93
N ARG A 62 11.66 -18.47 -1.76
CA ARG A 62 11.69 -19.89 -1.37
C ARG A 62 10.29 -20.50 -1.25
N ARG A 63 9.29 -19.70 -0.89
CA ARG A 63 7.89 -20.12 -0.77
C ARG A 63 7.14 -20.14 -2.11
N GLY A 64 7.73 -19.63 -3.20
CA GLY A 64 7.10 -19.54 -4.51
C GLY A 64 5.86 -18.63 -4.53
N ALA A 65 5.75 -17.69 -3.58
CA ALA A 65 4.59 -16.83 -3.45
C ALA A 65 4.78 -15.51 -4.22
N THR A 66 3.68 -14.94 -4.72
CA THR A 66 3.65 -13.68 -5.46
C THR A 66 3.18 -12.54 -4.57
N ALA A 67 3.71 -11.33 -4.82
CA ALA A 67 3.34 -10.13 -4.10
C ALA A 67 3.12 -8.95 -5.06
N THR A 68 2.27 -8.00 -4.68
CA THR A 68 1.91 -6.82 -5.48
C THR A 68 2.84 -5.63 -5.27
N ASP A 69 3.52 -5.57 -4.12
CA ASP A 69 4.51 -4.54 -3.79
C ASP A 69 5.51 -5.03 -2.72
N ASP A 70 6.51 -4.19 -2.40
CA ASP A 70 7.57 -4.51 -1.43
C ASP A 70 7.03 -4.63 0.02
N ALA A 71 5.99 -3.87 0.36
CA ALA A 71 5.35 -3.94 1.66
C ALA A 71 4.73 -5.31 1.89
N GLN A 72 3.99 -5.83 0.90
CA GLN A 72 3.43 -7.17 0.98
C GLN A 72 4.52 -8.25 1.08
N ILE A 73 5.67 -8.08 0.42
CA ILE A 73 6.82 -9.00 0.58
C ILE A 73 7.32 -9.01 2.04
N ALA A 74 7.47 -7.83 2.65
CA ALA A 74 7.86 -7.72 4.05
C ALA A 74 6.82 -8.33 5.00
N GLU A 75 5.54 -8.08 4.77
CA GLU A 75 4.41 -8.63 5.56
C GLU A 75 4.36 -10.16 5.49
N MET A 76 4.46 -10.74 4.29
CA MET A 76 4.48 -12.21 4.08
C MET A 76 5.67 -12.89 4.75
N ALA A 77 6.77 -12.14 4.90
CA ALA A 77 7.95 -12.59 5.63
C ALA A 77 7.85 -12.39 7.16
N GLY A 78 6.75 -11.82 7.65
CA GLY A 78 6.48 -11.59 9.07
C GLY A 78 7.10 -10.31 9.63
N PHE A 79 7.62 -9.43 8.76
CA PHE A 79 8.15 -8.14 9.21
C PHE A 79 7.01 -7.11 9.31
N PRO A 80 6.88 -6.40 10.45
CA PRO A 80 5.86 -5.37 10.59
C PRO A 80 6.18 -4.17 9.69
N VAL A 81 5.15 -3.64 9.01
CA VAL A 81 5.25 -2.45 8.16
C VAL A 81 4.42 -1.33 8.76
N THR A 82 5.06 -0.21 9.11
CA THR A 82 4.37 0.92 9.74
C THR A 82 3.78 1.86 8.70
N ILE A 83 2.52 2.27 8.91
CA ILE A 83 1.89 3.29 8.07
C ILE A 83 2.30 4.68 8.54
N VAL A 84 2.70 5.53 7.59
CA VAL A 84 2.90 6.96 7.78
C VAL A 84 1.93 7.69 6.87
N ARG A 85 1.21 8.67 7.44
CA ARG A 85 0.27 9.48 6.66
C ARG A 85 0.99 10.19 5.50
N GLY A 86 0.53 9.91 4.28
CA GLY A 86 1.02 10.50 3.03
C GLY A 86 0.35 11.83 2.72
N SER A 87 0.55 12.28 1.48
CA SER A 87 -0.04 13.52 0.95
C SER A 87 -1.04 13.20 -0.15
N PRO A 88 -2.22 13.84 -0.20
CA PRO A 88 -3.13 13.76 -1.34
C PRO A 88 -2.48 14.17 -2.67
N ASN A 89 -1.45 15.03 -2.62
CA ASN A 89 -0.73 15.48 -3.81
C ASN A 89 0.27 14.44 -4.35
N ASN A 90 0.49 13.35 -3.60
CA ASN A 90 1.37 12.25 -3.98
C ASN A 90 0.60 11.22 -4.82
N VAL A 91 0.02 11.69 -5.92
CA VAL A 91 -0.86 10.91 -6.78
C VAL A 91 -0.02 9.96 -7.62
N LYS A 92 -0.32 8.67 -7.51
CA LYS A 92 0.22 7.65 -8.42
C LYS A 92 -0.49 7.82 -9.76
N ILE A 93 0.21 8.28 -10.79
CA ILE A 93 -0.33 8.32 -12.15
C ILE A 93 -0.37 6.87 -12.66
N THR A 94 -1.58 6.34 -12.79
CA THR A 94 -1.84 4.93 -13.17
C THR A 94 -2.83 4.80 -14.31
N THR A 95 -3.62 5.84 -14.57
CA THR A 95 -4.62 5.89 -15.63
C THR A 95 -4.42 7.13 -16.52
N THR A 96 -4.98 7.09 -17.73
CA THR A 96 -4.97 8.26 -18.64
C THR A 96 -5.79 9.43 -18.08
N ALA A 97 -6.72 9.17 -17.16
CA ALA A 97 -7.49 10.19 -16.46
C ALA A 97 -6.64 10.99 -15.47
N ASP A 98 -5.61 10.38 -14.87
CA ASP A 98 -4.73 11.03 -13.87
C ASP A 98 -3.88 12.16 -14.48
N ILE A 99 -3.68 12.16 -15.80
CA ILE A 99 -2.90 13.17 -16.53
C ILE A 99 -3.79 14.34 -16.98
N ARG A 100 -5.12 14.18 -16.96
CA ARG A 100 -6.01 15.24 -17.43
C ARG A 100 -6.13 16.31 -16.33
N PRO A 101 -5.70 17.56 -16.57
CA PRO A 101 -5.98 18.63 -15.61
C PRO A 101 -7.50 18.72 -15.38
N PRO A 102 -7.97 19.02 -14.16
CA PRO A 102 -9.39 19.17 -13.89
C PRO A 102 -9.95 20.14 -14.93
N GLY A 103 -10.89 19.65 -15.73
CA GLY A 103 -11.48 20.40 -16.83
C GLY A 103 -11.91 21.77 -16.31
N ARG A 104 -11.37 22.81 -16.94
CA ARG A 104 -11.76 24.19 -16.70
C ARG A 104 -13.28 24.25 -16.90
N ARG A 105 -14.03 24.33 -15.79
CA ARG A 105 -15.47 24.59 -15.83
C ARG A 105 -15.64 25.93 -16.54
N ILE A 106 -16.23 25.90 -17.73
CA ILE A 106 -16.82 27.05 -18.41
C ILE A 106 -18.32 26.84 -18.35
#